data_AF-A0A5P1EM78-F1
#
_entry.id   AF-A0A5P1EM78-F1
#
_cell.length_a   1.000
_cell.length_b   1.000
_cell.length_c   1.000
_cell.angle_alpha   90.00
_cell.angle_beta   90.00
_cell.angle_gamma   90.00
#
_symmetry.space_group_name_H-M   'P 1'
#
loop_
_entity.id
_entity.type
_entity.pdbx_description
1 polymer ?
#
loop_
_entity_poly.entity_id
_entity_poly.type
_entity_poly.pdbx_seq_one_letter_code
_entity_poly.pdbx_strand_id
1 'polypeptide(L)'
;MASISHHPIRPSSLISSKKPTRRIHCSSSSHSLFDLPTQSPSSSPSPLIREPTIKIKKPNAETGKSTRRPIIPESEQINLEAGMVNRNLLGRKTRYAYLAIAEPWPKVSGFAKVDLFTGEVRKFIYGDNSYGGEPYFVPREGSTREDDGYVLTFVHNEEEETSELRIVNAADMRLEATVKLPSRVPYGFHGTFIGAKNLQSQA
;
A
#
# COMPACT_ATOMS: atom_id res chain seq x y z
N MET A 1 27.88 -49.73 -28.73
CA MET A 1 28.91 -49.68 -29.78
C MET A 1 28.38 -48.76 -30.86
N ALA A 2 28.97 -47.66 -31.31
CA ALA A 2 30.15 -46.84 -31.00
C ALA A 2 29.75 -45.40 -31.43
N SER A 3 29.90 -44.33 -30.65
CA SER A 3 31.11 -43.58 -30.25
C SER A 3 31.93 -42.98 -31.40
N ILE A 4 32.13 -41.65 -31.38
CA ILE A 4 33.23 -40.79 -31.90
C ILE A 4 32.85 -39.33 -31.48
N SER A 5 33.27 -38.85 -30.29
CA SER A 5 34.43 -37.95 -29.98
C SER A 5 34.31 -36.51 -30.56
N HIS A 6 34.08 -35.44 -29.77
CA HIS A 6 35.06 -34.64 -28.96
C HIS A 6 36.33 -34.27 -29.76
N HIS A 7 36.81 -33.02 -29.87
CA HIS A 7 37.00 -31.98 -28.83
C HIS A 7 37.48 -30.62 -29.47
N PRO A 8 37.92 -29.58 -28.72
CA PRO A 8 37.45 -28.19 -28.82
C PRO A 8 38.43 -27.19 -29.47
N ILE A 9 38.00 -25.94 -29.65
CA ILE A 9 38.88 -24.79 -29.88
C ILE A 9 38.61 -23.72 -28.80
N ARG A 10 39.68 -23.25 -28.17
CA ARG A 10 39.75 -22.24 -27.09
C ARG A 10 40.42 -20.96 -27.64
N PRO A 11 40.57 -19.88 -26.86
CA PRO A 11 39.94 -18.58 -27.04
C PRO A 11 40.83 -17.51 -27.72
N SER A 12 40.21 -16.44 -28.21
CA SER A 12 40.89 -15.19 -28.59
C SER A 12 40.46 -14.03 -27.68
N SER A 13 41.46 -13.31 -27.19
CA SER A 13 41.39 -12.20 -26.25
C SER A 13 41.32 -10.83 -26.95
N LEU A 14 41.01 -9.80 -26.13
CA LEU A 14 41.15 -8.33 -26.37
C LEU A 14 40.01 -7.75 -27.23
N ILE A 15 39.35 -6.61 -26.94
CA ILE A 15 39.84 -5.30 -26.49
C ILE A 15 38.74 -4.54 -25.71
N SER A 16 39.19 -3.79 -24.70
CA SER A 16 38.53 -2.77 -23.89
C SER A 16 37.77 -1.68 -24.67
N SER A 17 36.55 -1.32 -24.24
CA SER A 17 36.09 0.07 -24.30
C SER A 17 35.15 0.39 -23.12
N LYS A 18 35.73 0.92 -22.04
CA LYS A 18 35.00 1.60 -20.97
C LYS A 18 34.51 2.95 -21.50
N LYS A 19 33.19 3.18 -21.54
CA LYS A 19 32.61 4.51 -21.76
C LYS A 19 32.79 5.36 -20.49
N PRO A 20 33.37 6.57 -20.55
CA PRO A 20 33.47 7.44 -19.40
C PRO A 20 32.18 8.27 -19.24
N THR A 21 31.44 8.03 -18.15
CA THR A 21 30.40 8.94 -17.67
C THR A 21 31.08 10.11 -16.98
N ARG A 22 30.78 11.33 -17.44
CA ARG A 22 31.33 12.59 -16.91
C ARG A 22 30.94 12.77 -15.44
N ARG A 23 31.94 12.81 -14.55
CA ARG A 23 31.82 13.37 -13.20
C ARG A 23 32.06 14.88 -13.31
N ILE A 24 31.08 15.67 -12.90
CA ILE A 24 31.26 17.10 -12.68
C ILE A 24 32.00 17.24 -11.35
N HIS A 25 33.27 17.66 -11.41
CA HIS A 25 34.01 18.14 -10.23
C HIS A 25 33.71 19.64 -10.07
N CYS A 26 33.03 20.00 -9.00
CA CYS A 26 32.99 21.37 -8.51
C CYS A 26 34.20 21.57 -7.59
N SER A 27 35.13 22.44 -7.99
CA SER A 27 36.21 22.92 -7.14
C SER A 27 35.73 24.10 -6.32
N SER A 28 35.80 23.99 -4.99
CA SER A 28 35.77 25.17 -4.13
C SER A 28 36.89 25.05 -3.10
N SER A 29 37.86 25.94 -3.31
CA SER A 29 38.91 26.48 -2.47
C SER A 29 38.77 26.24 -0.96
N SER A 30 39.86 25.77 -0.38
CA SER A 30 40.16 25.83 1.05
C SER A 30 40.28 27.28 1.53
N HIS A 31 39.75 27.59 2.72
CA HIS A 31 40.47 28.26 3.82
C HIS A 31 39.60 28.40 5.09
N SER A 32 40.32 28.32 6.22
CA SER A 32 40.03 28.72 7.61
C SER A 32 38.97 28.00 8.45
N LEU A 33 39.51 27.16 9.34
CA LEU A 33 39.13 26.90 10.74
C LEU A 33 38.30 28.02 11.40
N PHE A 34 37.16 27.63 11.96
CA PHE A 34 36.65 28.14 13.24
C PHE A 34 35.94 26.97 13.95
N ASP A 35 36.50 26.53 15.08
CA ASP A 35 35.93 25.52 15.96
C ASP A 35 34.65 26.06 16.64
N LEU A 36 33.54 25.34 16.50
CA LEU A 36 32.34 25.52 17.32
C LEU A 36 32.17 24.28 18.22
N PRO A 37 31.77 24.47 19.48
CA PRO A 37 31.83 23.42 20.49
C PRO A 37 30.84 22.29 20.18
N THR A 38 31.32 21.06 20.31
CA THR A 38 30.57 19.82 20.20
C THR A 38 29.49 19.77 21.28
N GLN A 39 28.24 20.07 20.93
CA GLN A 39 27.09 19.66 21.75
C GLN A 39 26.83 18.18 21.49
N SER A 40 26.89 17.38 22.55
CA SER A 40 26.40 16.00 22.57
C SER A 40 24.96 15.97 22.03
N PRO A 41 24.60 15.07 21.10
CA PRO A 41 23.21 14.95 20.69
C PRO A 41 22.42 14.43 21.89
N SER A 42 21.64 15.33 22.50
CA SER A 42 20.61 14.97 23.47
C SER A 42 19.67 13.97 22.81
N SER A 43 19.55 12.77 23.36
CA SER A 43 18.54 11.78 23.00
C SER A 43 17.15 12.27 23.43
N SER A 44 16.63 13.26 22.74
CA SER A 44 15.21 13.56 22.74
C SER A 44 14.63 12.95 21.47
N PRO A 45 13.67 12.01 21.55
CA PRO A 45 13.01 11.52 20.36
C PRO A 45 12.37 12.72 19.66
N SER A 46 12.66 12.87 18.37
CA SER A 46 12.04 13.86 17.50
C SER A 46 10.52 13.80 17.64
N PRO A 47 9.81 14.94 17.51
CA PRO A 47 8.36 14.97 17.71
C PRO A 47 7.70 14.00 16.74
N LEU A 48 7.05 12.98 17.33
CA LEU A 48 6.25 11.93 16.70
C LEU A 48 5.77 12.30 15.30
N ILE A 49 6.24 11.57 14.28
CA ILE A 49 5.41 11.34 13.10
C ILE A 49 4.10 10.80 13.68
N ARG A 50 3.02 11.57 13.56
CA ARG A 50 1.72 11.14 14.07
C ARG A 50 1.30 9.96 13.21
N GLU A 51 1.46 8.76 13.75
CA GLU A 51 1.00 7.51 13.16
C GLU A 51 -0.43 7.70 12.64
N PRO A 52 -0.69 7.54 11.32
CA PRO A 52 -1.98 7.81 10.72
C PRO A 52 -3.08 6.99 11.40
N THR A 53 -3.90 7.67 12.21
CA THR A 53 -5.01 7.08 12.96
C THR A 53 -6.36 7.51 12.41
N ILE A 54 -7.30 6.57 12.29
CA ILE A 54 -8.68 6.88 11.96
C ILE A 54 -9.39 7.50 13.16
N LYS A 55 -10.04 8.64 12.94
CA LYS A 55 -10.77 9.40 13.96
C LYS A 55 -12.13 9.82 13.46
N ILE A 56 -13.14 9.73 14.32
CA ILE A 56 -14.46 10.31 14.06
C ILE A 56 -14.42 11.77 14.48
N LYS A 57 -14.79 12.67 13.57
CA LYS A 57 -15.04 14.08 13.84
C LYS A 57 -16.54 14.35 13.77
N LYS A 58 -17.12 14.95 14.81
CA LYS A 58 -18.53 15.37 14.83
C LYS A 58 -18.60 16.90 14.88
N PRO A 59 -18.88 17.57 13.75
CA PRO A 59 -19.11 19.01 13.73
C PRO A 59 -20.52 19.35 14.24
N ASN A 60 -20.67 20.48 14.92
CA ASN A 60 -21.94 21.11 15.23
C ASN A 60 -21.99 22.45 14.48
N ALA A 61 -22.92 22.56 13.52
CA ALA A 61 -23.01 23.72 12.64
C ALA A 61 -23.54 24.97 13.36
N GLU A 62 -24.41 24.81 14.35
CA GLU A 62 -25.00 25.93 15.11
C GLU A 62 -23.97 26.63 16.01
N THR A 63 -23.10 25.85 16.63
CA THR A 63 -22.11 26.36 17.60
C THR A 63 -20.72 26.58 17.00
N GLY A 64 -20.47 26.08 15.78
CA GLY A 64 -19.14 26.04 15.15
C GLY A 64 -18.13 25.11 15.82
N LYS A 65 -18.51 24.39 16.89
CA LYS A 65 -17.63 23.49 17.63
C LYS A 65 -17.56 22.11 16.98
N SER A 66 -16.49 21.37 17.26
CA SER A 66 -16.39 19.97 16.84
C SER A 66 -15.74 19.11 17.92
N THR A 67 -16.15 17.85 17.97
CA THR A 67 -15.50 16.82 18.80
C THR A 67 -14.71 15.87 17.89
N ARG A 68 -13.63 15.30 18.40
CA ARG A 68 -12.80 14.31 17.69
C ARG A 68 -12.42 13.19 18.64
N ARG A 69 -12.55 11.95 18.21
CA ARG A 69 -12.10 10.77 18.97
C ARG A 69 -11.46 9.72 18.06
N PRO A 70 -10.48 8.93 18.54
CA PRO A 70 -10.02 7.74 17.84
C PRO A 70 -11.14 6.72 17.69
N ILE A 71 -11.06 5.90 16.64
CA ILE A 71 -11.93 4.75 16.42
C ILE A 71 -11.34 3.49 17.06
N ILE A 72 -10.05 3.25 16.80
CA ILE A 72 -9.31 2.08 17.26
C ILE A 72 -8.62 2.43 18.58
N PRO A 73 -8.61 1.53 19.59
CA PRO A 73 -7.87 1.77 20.84
C PRO A 73 -6.37 1.84 20.59
N GLU A 74 -5.65 2.58 21.43
CA GLU A 74 -4.21 2.84 21.26
C GLU A 74 -3.36 1.55 21.25
N SER A 75 -3.77 0.53 22.02
CA SER A 75 -3.11 -0.78 22.06
C SER A 75 -3.22 -1.59 20.76
N GLU A 76 -4.18 -1.27 19.89
CA GLU A 76 -4.40 -1.94 18.61
C GLU A 76 -4.16 -1.02 17.43
N GLN A 77 -3.53 0.14 17.68
CA GLN A 77 -3.28 1.14 16.67
C GLN A 77 -2.40 0.58 15.55
N ILE A 78 -2.87 0.79 14.33
CA ILE A 78 -2.19 0.44 13.10
C ILE A 78 -2.27 1.62 12.14
N ASN A 79 -1.28 1.73 11.25
CA ASN A 79 -1.22 2.80 10.27
C ASN A 79 -2.19 2.53 9.14
N LEU A 80 -3.32 3.24 9.18
CA LEU A 80 -4.40 3.07 8.20
C LEU A 80 -4.50 4.30 7.31
N GLU A 81 -4.39 4.05 6.01
CA GLU A 81 -4.36 5.07 4.96
C GLU A 81 -5.49 4.85 3.95
N ALA A 82 -5.25 5.17 2.68
CA ALA A 82 -6.20 5.10 1.57
C ALA A 82 -7.13 3.88 1.62
N GLY A 83 -8.39 4.10 1.26
CA GLY A 83 -9.41 3.06 1.25
C GLY A 83 -10.80 3.64 1.12
N MET A 84 -11.80 2.84 1.46
CA MET A 84 -13.19 3.18 1.17
C MET A 84 -14.21 2.55 2.11
N VAL A 85 -15.43 3.05 1.99
CA VAL A 85 -16.65 2.45 2.53
C VAL A 85 -17.50 1.90 1.38
N ASN A 86 -18.58 1.19 1.69
CA ASN A 86 -19.53 0.76 0.67
C ASN A 86 -20.08 1.98 -0.12
N ARG A 87 -19.83 2.00 -1.43
CA ARG A 87 -20.19 3.13 -2.30
C ARG A 87 -21.70 3.42 -2.36
N ASN A 88 -22.53 2.40 -2.12
CA ASN A 88 -23.99 2.54 -2.09
C ASN A 88 -24.49 3.32 -0.86
N LEU A 89 -23.60 3.58 0.11
CA LEU A 89 -23.90 4.31 1.34
C LEU A 89 -23.09 5.62 1.44
N LEU A 90 -22.46 6.10 0.36
CA LEU A 90 -21.74 7.38 0.38
C LEU A 90 -22.65 8.52 0.82
N GLY A 91 -22.14 9.36 1.72
CA GLY A 91 -22.90 10.45 2.35
C GLY A 91 -23.91 10.00 3.41
N ARG A 92 -24.07 8.70 3.63
CA ARG A 92 -24.93 8.11 4.68
C ARG A 92 -24.06 7.49 5.78
N LYS A 93 -24.68 7.15 6.91
CA LYS A 93 -24.00 6.48 8.01
C LYS A 93 -23.55 5.08 7.55
N THR A 94 -22.24 4.82 7.62
CA THR A 94 -21.63 3.51 7.31
C THR A 94 -21.00 2.92 8.58
N ARG A 95 -21.04 1.60 8.69
CA ARG A 95 -20.42 0.83 9.77
C ARG A 95 -19.03 0.33 9.40
N TYR A 96 -18.79 -0.04 8.15
CA TYR A 96 -17.53 -0.67 7.76
C TYR A 96 -16.70 0.21 6.82
N ALA A 97 -15.40 0.28 7.10
CA ALA A 97 -14.39 0.85 6.22
C ALA A 97 -13.32 -0.20 5.91
N TYR A 98 -12.80 -0.20 4.68
CA TYR A 98 -11.72 -1.03 4.21
C TYR A 98 -10.54 -0.13 3.88
N LEU A 99 -9.44 -0.24 4.63
CA LEU A 99 -8.34 0.74 4.62
C LEU A 99 -6.99 0.05 4.52
N ALA A 100 -6.08 0.61 3.74
CA ALA A 100 -4.72 0.09 3.54
C ALA A 100 -3.93 0.12 4.85
N ILE A 101 -3.20 -0.95 5.14
CA ILE A 101 -2.26 -1.03 6.27
C ILE A 101 -0.87 -0.60 5.77
N ALA A 102 -0.46 0.62 6.10
CA ALA A 102 0.76 1.27 5.62
C ALA A 102 1.99 0.94 6.51
N GLU A 103 2.30 -0.35 6.64
CA GLU A 103 3.41 -0.86 7.44
C GLU A 103 4.19 -1.93 6.66
N PRO A 104 5.51 -1.78 6.42
CA PRO A 104 6.35 -0.62 6.76
C PRO A 104 6.06 0.56 5.83
N TRP A 105 5.98 1.78 6.37
CA TRP A 105 5.79 2.98 5.54
C TRP A 105 6.96 3.16 4.55
N PRO A 106 6.71 3.50 3.26
CA PRO A 106 5.42 3.83 2.64
C PRO A 106 4.70 2.65 1.97
N LYS A 107 5.11 1.41 2.21
CA LYS A 107 4.52 0.21 1.58
C LYS A 107 3.25 -0.23 2.30
N VAL A 108 2.33 -0.83 1.54
CA VAL A 108 1.07 -1.36 2.06
C VAL A 108 1.15 -2.88 2.14
N SER A 109 1.26 -3.44 3.35
CA SER A 109 1.39 -4.90 3.58
C SER A 109 0.07 -5.65 3.64
N GLY A 110 -1.05 -4.93 3.60
CA GLY A 110 -2.37 -5.52 3.72
C GLY A 110 -3.47 -4.47 3.71
N PHE A 111 -4.67 -4.88 4.06
CA PHE A 111 -5.77 -3.97 4.36
C PHE A 111 -6.54 -4.45 5.58
N ALA A 112 -7.25 -3.52 6.22
CA ALA A 112 -8.08 -3.78 7.38
C ALA A 112 -9.54 -3.47 7.08
N LYS A 113 -10.44 -4.34 7.54
CA LYS A 113 -11.85 -4.01 7.76
C LYS A 113 -11.99 -3.45 9.17
N VAL A 114 -12.48 -2.23 9.27
CA VAL A 114 -12.69 -1.51 10.54
C VAL A 114 -14.19 -1.34 10.76
N ASP A 115 -14.68 -1.81 11.90
CA ASP A 115 -16.01 -1.45 12.40
C ASP A 115 -15.94 -0.07 13.06
N LEU A 116 -16.50 0.95 12.39
CA LEU A 116 -16.45 2.35 12.81
C LEU A 116 -17.24 2.62 14.11
N PHE A 117 -18.08 1.67 14.54
CA PHE A 117 -18.89 1.79 15.74
C PHE A 117 -18.20 1.16 16.94
N THR A 118 -17.69 -0.05 16.78
CA THR A 118 -17.07 -0.82 17.87
C THR A 118 -15.57 -0.59 17.99
N GLY A 119 -14.91 -0.20 16.90
CA GLY A 119 -13.45 -0.13 16.80
C GLY A 119 -12.79 -1.46 16.45
N GLU A 120 -13.55 -2.55 16.24
CA GLU A 120 -13.01 -3.86 15.88
C GLU A 120 -12.27 -3.78 14.53
N VAL A 121 -11.09 -4.40 14.47
CA VAL A 121 -10.24 -4.45 13.29
C VAL A 121 -10.01 -5.90 12.87
N ARG A 122 -10.28 -6.21 11.61
CA ARG A 122 -9.88 -7.49 10.98
C ARG A 122 -8.90 -7.20 9.87
N LYS A 123 -7.74 -7.86 9.88
CA LYS A 123 -6.65 -7.62 8.93
C LYS A 123 -6.60 -8.72 7.87
N PHE A 124 -6.30 -8.33 6.64
CA PHE A 124 -5.88 -9.23 5.57
C PHE A 124 -4.46 -8.86 5.16
N ILE A 125 -3.50 -9.72 5.50
CA ILE A 125 -2.07 -9.49 5.25
C ILE A 125 -1.66 -10.20 3.97
N TYR A 126 -0.86 -9.53 3.13
CA TYR A 126 -0.52 -10.03 1.80
C TYR A 126 0.52 -11.16 1.84
N GLY A 127 1.33 -11.22 2.89
CA GLY A 127 2.42 -12.16 3.05
C GLY A 127 3.79 -11.47 2.92
N ASP A 128 4.85 -12.25 3.05
CA ASP A 128 6.21 -11.73 3.03
C ASP A 128 6.56 -11.11 1.67
N ASN A 129 7.31 -10.00 1.71
CA ASN A 129 7.73 -9.21 0.55
C ASN A 129 6.61 -8.82 -0.43
N SER A 130 5.35 -8.86 0.03
CA SER A 130 4.16 -8.67 -0.79
C SER A 130 3.45 -7.39 -0.38
N TYR A 131 3.33 -6.46 -1.32
CA TYR A 131 2.79 -5.13 -1.06
C TYR A 131 1.76 -4.73 -2.11
N GLY A 132 0.77 -3.94 -1.70
CA GLY A 132 -0.32 -3.50 -2.56
C GLY A 132 -0.55 -2.00 -2.48
N GLY A 133 -1.82 -1.61 -2.60
CA GLY A 133 -2.26 -0.23 -2.50
C GLY A 133 -3.67 -0.13 -1.92
N GLU A 134 -4.48 0.75 -2.49
CA GLU A 134 -5.87 0.98 -2.05
C GLU A 134 -6.73 -0.29 -2.23
N PRO A 135 -7.38 -0.82 -1.17
CA PRO A 135 -8.36 -1.89 -1.29
C PRO A 135 -9.68 -1.35 -1.88
N TYR A 136 -10.30 -2.10 -2.79
CA TYR A 136 -11.55 -1.70 -3.44
C TYR A 136 -12.74 -2.61 -3.12
N PHE A 137 -13.70 -2.12 -2.34
CA PHE A 137 -14.94 -2.83 -2.05
C PHE A 137 -15.95 -2.76 -3.21
N VAL A 138 -16.42 -3.93 -3.63
CA VAL A 138 -17.47 -4.13 -4.63
C VAL A 138 -18.66 -4.85 -3.97
N PRO A 139 -19.82 -4.20 -3.82
CA PRO A 139 -20.99 -4.85 -3.24
C PRO A 139 -21.51 -5.98 -4.16
N ARG A 140 -22.01 -7.06 -3.57
CA ARG A 140 -22.73 -8.09 -4.32
C ARG A 140 -24.04 -7.51 -4.88
N GLU A 141 -24.40 -7.88 -6.11
CA GLU A 141 -25.67 -7.46 -6.69
C GLU A 141 -26.85 -7.94 -5.84
N GLY A 142 -27.78 -7.04 -5.54
CA GLY A 142 -28.95 -7.35 -4.68
C GLY A 142 -28.65 -7.46 -3.18
N SER A 143 -27.42 -7.18 -2.75
CA SER A 143 -27.03 -7.23 -1.34
C SER A 143 -27.87 -6.28 -0.47
N THR A 144 -28.33 -6.81 0.68
CA THR A 144 -29.02 -6.05 1.73
C THR A 144 -28.12 -5.75 2.93
N ARG A 145 -26.96 -6.41 3.03
CA ARG A 145 -25.99 -6.23 4.10
C ARG A 145 -24.87 -5.30 3.65
N GLU A 146 -24.47 -4.37 4.50
CA GLU A 146 -23.45 -3.36 4.17
C GLU A 146 -22.11 -3.98 3.71
N ASP A 147 -21.72 -5.12 4.29
CA ASP A 147 -20.45 -5.81 4.03
C ASP A 147 -20.58 -7.05 3.13
N ASP A 148 -21.76 -7.32 2.55
CA ASP A 148 -21.91 -8.42 1.60
C ASP A 148 -21.43 -7.99 0.20
N GLY A 149 -20.22 -8.43 -0.10
CA GLY A 149 -19.48 -8.09 -1.30
C GLY A 149 -18.04 -8.61 -1.21
N TYR A 150 -17.19 -8.00 -2.02
CA TYR A 150 -15.80 -8.41 -2.20
C TYR A 150 -14.87 -7.22 -2.07
N VAL A 151 -13.68 -7.43 -1.53
CA VAL A 151 -12.57 -6.48 -1.61
C VAL A 151 -11.59 -6.97 -2.67
N LEU A 152 -11.34 -6.12 -3.65
CA LEU A 152 -10.36 -6.32 -4.71
C LEU A 152 -9.08 -5.57 -4.33
N THR A 153 -7.93 -6.21 -4.46
CA THR A 153 -6.65 -5.55 -4.20
C THR A 153 -5.55 -6.12 -5.10
N PHE A 154 -4.72 -5.23 -5.66
CA PHE A 154 -3.51 -5.62 -6.35
C PHE A 154 -2.41 -5.88 -5.32
N VAL A 155 -1.70 -7.00 -5.49
CA VAL A 155 -0.55 -7.38 -4.68
C VAL A 155 0.63 -7.61 -5.61
N HIS A 156 1.76 -7.03 -5.28
CA HIS A 156 3.04 -7.24 -5.94
C HIS A 156 3.98 -7.91 -4.94
N ASN A 157 4.45 -9.10 -5.28
CA ASN A 157 5.54 -9.74 -4.56
C ASN A 157 6.86 -9.24 -5.16
N GLU A 158 7.66 -8.55 -4.34
CA GLU A 158 8.93 -7.94 -4.75
C GLU A 158 10.07 -8.96 -4.87
N GLU A 159 9.95 -10.13 -4.24
CA GLU A 159 10.95 -11.20 -4.30
C GLU A 159 10.78 -12.03 -5.58
N GLU A 160 9.55 -12.43 -5.89
CA GLU A 160 9.20 -13.20 -7.09
C GLU A 160 8.97 -12.30 -8.32
N GLU A 161 8.97 -10.98 -8.14
CA GLU A 161 8.65 -9.96 -9.15
C GLU A 161 7.29 -10.18 -9.86
N THR A 162 6.33 -10.81 -9.19
CA THR A 162 5.00 -11.10 -9.73
C THR A 162 3.93 -10.13 -9.23
N SER A 163 2.83 -10.02 -9.98
CA SER A 163 1.65 -9.27 -9.56
C SER A 163 0.39 -10.11 -9.70
N GLU A 164 -0.54 -9.88 -8.78
CA GLU A 164 -1.83 -10.56 -8.75
C GLU A 164 -2.94 -9.61 -8.29
N LEU A 165 -4.16 -9.90 -8.71
CA LEU A 165 -5.37 -9.32 -8.15
C LEU A 165 -5.99 -10.34 -7.20
N ARG A 166 -6.10 -10.01 -5.91
CA ARG A 166 -6.76 -10.83 -4.90
C ARG A 166 -8.21 -10.39 -4.71
N ILE A 167 -9.10 -11.36 -4.58
CA ILE A 167 -10.53 -11.20 -4.35
C ILE A 167 -10.83 -11.79 -2.97
N VAL A 168 -11.16 -10.92 -2.02
CA VAL A 168 -11.38 -11.28 -0.62
C VAL A 168 -12.86 -11.09 -0.28
N ASN A 169 -13.48 -12.06 0.37
CA ASN A 169 -14.83 -11.90 0.90
C ASN A 169 -14.84 -10.79 1.96
N ALA A 170 -15.64 -9.77 1.74
CA ALA A 170 -15.62 -8.57 2.56
C ALA A 170 -16.29 -8.76 3.93
N ALA A 171 -17.09 -9.81 4.11
CA ALA A 171 -17.77 -10.12 5.36
C ALA A 171 -16.85 -10.84 6.35
N ASP A 172 -16.22 -11.93 5.91
CA ASP A 172 -15.39 -12.80 6.75
C ASP A 172 -13.86 -12.64 6.54
N MET A 173 -13.45 -11.78 5.61
CA MET A 173 -12.05 -11.45 5.30
C MET A 173 -11.23 -12.63 4.76
N ARG A 174 -11.88 -13.64 4.17
CA ARG A 174 -11.19 -14.79 3.56
C ARG A 174 -10.89 -14.56 2.07
N LEU A 175 -9.71 -14.98 1.63
CA LEU A 175 -9.36 -15.02 0.21
C LEU A 175 -10.26 -16.02 -0.52
N GLU A 176 -10.97 -15.60 -1.56
CA GLU A 176 -11.80 -16.48 -2.39
C GLU A 176 -11.16 -16.79 -3.75
N ALA A 177 -10.42 -15.83 -4.32
CA ALA A 177 -9.77 -16.02 -5.61
C ALA A 177 -8.53 -15.13 -5.78
N THR A 178 -7.63 -15.61 -6.65
CA THR A 178 -6.41 -14.91 -7.05
C THR A 178 -6.31 -14.95 -8.57
N VAL A 179 -6.14 -13.79 -9.19
CA VAL A 179 -5.88 -13.66 -10.63
C VAL A 179 -4.42 -13.27 -10.81
N LYS A 180 -3.63 -14.17 -11.42
CA LYS A 180 -2.24 -13.90 -11.79
C LYS A 180 -2.19 -12.93 -12.97
N LEU A 181 -1.36 -11.91 -12.89
CA LEU A 181 -1.21 -10.92 -13.96
C LEU A 181 0.06 -11.21 -14.76
N PRO A 182 0.03 -11.01 -16.09
CA PRO A 182 1.16 -11.33 -16.97
C PRO A 182 2.33 -10.33 -16.84
N SER A 183 2.12 -9.23 -16.12
CA SER A 183 3.09 -8.15 -15.95
C SER A 183 2.92 -7.49 -14.59
N ARG A 184 3.99 -6.81 -14.15
CA ARG A 184 3.99 -6.01 -12.92
C ARG A 184 2.92 -4.92 -12.97
N VAL A 185 2.12 -4.83 -11.91
CA VAL A 185 1.29 -3.65 -11.62
C VAL A 185 2.07 -2.74 -10.68
N PRO A 186 2.43 -1.51 -11.10
CA PRO A 186 3.14 -0.58 -10.22
C PRO A 186 2.23 -0.08 -9.09
N TYR A 187 2.85 0.35 -7.98
CA TYR A 187 2.13 1.05 -6.92
C TYR A 187 1.45 2.30 -7.48
N GLY A 188 0.15 2.40 -7.25
CA GLY A 188 -0.71 3.46 -7.77
C GLY A 188 -1.43 4.22 -6.66
N PHE A 189 -2.34 5.10 -7.08
CA PHE A 189 -3.22 5.85 -6.19
C PHE A 189 -4.61 5.19 -6.17
N HIS A 190 -5.63 5.92 -6.62
CA HIS A 190 -7.02 5.50 -6.48
C HIS A 190 -7.49 4.60 -7.62
N GLY A 191 -8.26 3.58 -7.26
CA GLY A 191 -8.93 2.68 -8.20
C GLY A 191 -10.42 2.98 -8.34
N THR A 192 -11.05 2.43 -9.38
CA THR A 192 -12.50 2.33 -9.45
C THR A 192 -12.96 1.01 -10.07
N PHE A 193 -14.16 0.58 -9.69
CA PHE A 193 -14.85 -0.53 -10.33
C PHE A 193 -16.05 -0.01 -11.12
N ILE A 194 -16.22 -0.49 -12.35
CA ILE A 194 -17.37 -0.18 -13.20
C ILE A 194 -18.08 -1.50 -13.48
N GLY A 195 -19.29 -1.65 -12.93
CA GLY A 195 -20.11 -2.83 -13.20
C GLY A 195 -20.56 -2.87 -14.67
N ALA A 196 -20.78 -4.07 -15.19
CA ALA A 196 -21.13 -4.27 -16.60
C ALA A 196 -22.34 -3.45 -17.06
N LYS A 197 -23.40 -3.34 -16.24
CA LYS A 197 -24.59 -2.51 -16.52
C LYS A 197 -24.26 -1.02 -16.64
N ASN A 198 -23.36 -0.51 -15.80
CA ASN A 198 -22.91 0.89 -15.87
C ASN A 198 -22.05 1.11 -17.12
N LEU A 199 -21.20 0.13 -17.46
CA LEU A 199 -20.37 0.20 -18.65
C LEU A 199 -21.20 0.21 -19.94
N GLN A 200 -22.32 -0.52 -20.01
CA GLN A 200 -23.23 -0.49 -21.15
C GLN A 200 -23.85 0.89 -21.42
N SER A 201 -23.91 1.75 -20.41
CA SER A 201 -24.39 3.13 -20.56
C SER A 201 -23.30 4.12 -20.99
N GLN A 202 -22.07 3.64 -21.21
CA GLN A 202 -20.99 4.44 -21.76
C GLN A 202 -21.24 4.64 -23.26
N ALA A 203 -21.49 5.90 -23.64
CA ALA A 203 -21.73 6.32 -25.02
C ALA A 203 -20.45 6.29 -25.86
#